data_AF-A0AAV6YLK5-F1
#
_entry.id   AF-A0AAV6YLK5-F1
#
_cell.length_a   1.000
_cell.length_b   1.000
_cell.length_c   1.000
_cell.angle_alpha   90.00
_cell.angle_beta   90.00
_cell.angle_gamma   90.00
#
_symmetry.space_group_name_H-M   'P 1'
#
loop_
_entity.id
_entity.type
_entity.pdbx_description
1 polymer ?
#
loop_
_entity_poly.entity_id
_entity_poly.type
_entity_poly.pdbx_seq_one_letter_code
_entity_poly.pdbx_strand_id
1 'polypeptide(L)'
;SQSLGLSGRHLYLLLRPLPGKHFVVHVDVGAEDGRTIRISFSNLFKEFKSSATWLQFPFVCGAVKGSVYDSTAQSARHGLVGPAPSGSRWTCLMLDLRSVLSVYLNRRYSHVRSVKLCANLMVKNLVTSDLVFNPEVTYSAARQTKTLPDGVAPMPREFSFPVPKGEKWQDLYDYIRFPSESSKLPYDSIQKGEASAATTG
;
A
#
# COMPACT_ATOMS: atom_id res chain seq x y z
N SER A 1 25.74 -6.01 3.94
CA SER A 1 25.01 -4.74 4.18
C SER A 1 24.54 -4.71 5.61
N GLN A 2 24.51 -3.54 6.24
CA GLN A 2 23.96 -3.36 7.59
C GLN A 2 22.42 -3.35 7.53
N SER A 3 21.77 -3.95 8.53
CA SER A 3 20.30 -3.96 8.66
C SER A 3 19.79 -2.57 9.08
N LEU A 4 18.64 -2.15 8.56
CA LEU A 4 17.97 -0.91 8.97
C LEU A 4 17.42 -0.99 10.41
N GLY A 5 17.01 -2.17 10.86
CA GLY A 5 16.53 -2.39 12.24
C GLY A 5 15.23 -1.65 12.60
N LEU A 6 14.40 -1.29 11.61
CA LEU A 6 13.16 -0.54 11.86
C LEU A 6 12.06 -1.51 12.35
N SER A 7 11.54 -1.29 13.55
CA SER A 7 10.61 -2.22 14.22
C SER A 7 9.13 -1.91 14.01
N GLY A 8 8.79 -0.79 13.38
CA GLY A 8 7.38 -0.38 13.20
C GLY A 8 6.56 -1.44 12.48
N ARG A 9 5.34 -1.72 12.97
CA ARG A 9 4.43 -2.73 12.40
C ARG A 9 4.08 -2.46 10.94
N HIS A 10 3.79 -1.21 10.61
CA HIS A 10 3.34 -0.79 9.30
C HIS A 10 4.49 -0.13 8.54
N LEU A 11 4.67 -0.51 7.27
CA LEU A 11 5.52 0.20 6.34
C LEU A 11 4.63 1.06 5.43
N TYR A 12 4.89 2.35 5.42
CA TYR A 12 4.24 3.29 4.53
C TYR A 12 5.18 3.70 3.40
N LEU A 13 4.68 3.69 2.18
CA LEU A 13 5.40 4.13 0.98
C LEU A 13 4.51 5.04 0.13
N LEU A 14 4.96 6.29 -0.07
CA LEU A 14 4.33 7.23 -1.00
C LEU A 14 5.03 7.11 -2.35
N LEU A 15 4.34 6.52 -3.32
CA LEU A 15 4.90 6.22 -4.64
C LEU A 15 3.96 6.65 -5.75
N ARG A 16 4.53 6.87 -6.94
CA ARG A 16 3.80 7.00 -8.19
C ARG A 16 4.58 6.29 -9.29
N PRO A 17 4.02 5.24 -9.92
CA PRO A 17 4.67 4.57 -11.04
C PRO A 17 4.82 5.49 -12.26
N LEU A 18 5.91 5.32 -13.01
CA LEU A 18 6.08 6.04 -14.28
C LEU A 18 5.13 5.47 -15.36
N PRO A 19 4.39 6.32 -16.09
CA PRO A 19 3.54 5.93 -17.21
C PRO A 19 4.22 4.97 -18.20
N GLY A 20 3.50 3.91 -18.58
CA GLY A 20 3.95 2.92 -19.57
C GLY A 20 5.12 2.05 -19.11
N LYS A 21 5.51 2.10 -17.83
CA LYS A 21 6.64 1.34 -17.30
C LYS A 21 6.23 0.35 -16.21
N HIS A 22 7.13 -0.59 -15.95
CA HIS A 22 7.05 -1.53 -14.84
C HIS A 22 8.01 -1.13 -13.73
N PHE A 23 7.62 -1.37 -12.48
CA PHE A 23 8.45 -1.16 -11.31
C PHE A 23 8.48 -2.40 -10.43
N VAL A 24 9.45 -2.49 -9.52
CA VAL A 24 9.46 -3.51 -8.47
C VAL A 24 9.93 -2.86 -7.17
N VAL A 25 9.30 -3.22 -6.05
CA VAL A 25 9.79 -2.90 -4.71
C VAL A 25 10.06 -4.20 -3.98
N HIS A 26 11.20 -4.27 -3.28
CA HIS A 26 11.55 -5.35 -2.37
C HIS A 26 11.73 -4.81 -0.96
N VAL A 27 11.13 -5.49 0.00
CA VAL A 27 11.27 -5.24 1.44
C VAL A 27 11.73 -6.54 2.07
N ASP A 28 12.98 -6.57 2.52
CA ASP A 28 13.50 -7.71 3.27
C ASP A 28 13.19 -7.47 4.76
N VAL A 29 12.43 -8.37 5.39
CA VAL A 29 12.05 -8.31 6.80
C VAL A 29 12.65 -9.48 7.58
N GLY A 30 12.97 -9.25 8.84
CA GLY A 30 13.30 -10.30 9.79
C GLY A 30 12.04 -10.84 10.46
N ALA A 31 11.97 -12.16 10.60
CA ALA A 31 11.03 -12.83 11.49
C ALA A 31 11.68 -13.09 12.86
N GLU A 32 10.86 -13.28 13.89
CA GLU A 32 11.33 -13.53 15.28
C GLU A 32 12.18 -14.81 15.40
N ASP A 33 12.00 -15.78 14.51
CA ASP A 33 12.78 -17.02 14.44
C ASP A 33 14.14 -16.85 13.72
N GLY A 34 14.54 -15.61 13.43
CA GLY A 34 15.80 -15.25 12.78
C GLY A 34 15.79 -15.37 11.26
N ARG A 35 14.72 -15.88 10.64
CA ARG A 35 14.63 -15.98 9.18
C ARG A 35 14.45 -14.62 8.54
N THR A 36 15.07 -14.43 7.38
CA THR A 36 14.84 -13.24 6.54
C THR A 36 13.88 -13.61 5.42
N ILE A 37 12.84 -12.79 5.23
CA ILE A 37 11.78 -12.99 4.26
C ILE A 37 11.73 -11.77 3.34
N ARG A 38 11.74 -12.00 2.03
CA ARG A 38 11.58 -10.93 1.04
C ARG A 38 10.12 -10.76 0.65
N ILE A 39 9.54 -9.61 0.96
CA ILE A 39 8.23 -9.20 0.45
C ILE A 39 8.48 -8.34 -0.79
N SER A 40 7.89 -8.72 -1.92
CA SER A 40 8.01 -7.95 -3.16
C SER A 40 6.66 -7.63 -3.73
N PHE A 41 6.53 -6.45 -4.34
CA PHE A 41 5.33 -6.10 -5.10
C PHE A 41 5.68 -5.33 -6.36
N SER A 42 4.86 -5.52 -7.39
CA SER A 42 5.15 -5.00 -8.73
C SER A 42 3.94 -5.09 -9.64
N ASN A 43 3.82 -4.11 -10.55
CA ASN A 43 2.89 -4.19 -11.69
C ASN A 43 3.40 -5.09 -12.83
N LEU A 44 4.52 -5.79 -12.65
CA LEU A 44 5.03 -6.84 -13.53
C LEU A 44 4.52 -8.23 -13.12
N PHE A 45 4.25 -8.45 -11.82
CA PHE A 45 3.84 -9.75 -11.31
C PHE A 45 2.37 -9.98 -11.66
N LYS A 46 2.06 -11.04 -12.42
CA LYS A 46 0.69 -11.32 -12.87
C LYS A 46 -0.16 -12.05 -11.82
N GLU A 47 0.50 -12.75 -10.92
CA GLU A 47 -0.11 -13.63 -9.93
C GLU A 47 0.68 -13.56 -8.63
N PHE A 48 -0.01 -13.85 -7.53
CA PHE A 48 0.63 -14.04 -6.24
C PHE A 48 1.52 -15.29 -6.27
N LYS A 49 2.73 -15.17 -5.73
CA LYS A 49 3.62 -16.32 -5.52
C LYS A 49 4.22 -16.28 -4.12
N SER A 50 4.44 -17.46 -3.55
CA SER A 50 5.02 -17.62 -2.23
C SER A 50 6.02 -18.77 -2.16
N SER A 51 6.98 -18.62 -1.25
CA SER A 51 7.86 -19.69 -0.79
C SER A 51 8.15 -19.49 0.71
N ALA A 52 8.97 -20.35 1.31
CA ALA A 52 9.37 -20.22 2.70
C ALA A 52 10.14 -18.92 3.03
N THR A 53 10.76 -18.26 2.04
CA THR A 53 11.66 -17.11 2.24
C THR A 53 11.29 -15.89 1.40
N TRP A 54 10.22 -15.94 0.60
CA TRP A 54 9.77 -14.78 -0.15
C TRP A 54 8.29 -14.83 -0.49
N LEU A 55 7.70 -13.63 -0.65
CA LEU A 55 6.35 -13.38 -1.11
C LEU A 55 6.41 -12.38 -2.28
N GLN A 56 5.65 -12.63 -3.34
CA GLN A 56 5.51 -11.72 -4.48
C GLN A 56 4.04 -11.41 -4.71
N PHE A 57 3.70 -10.13 -4.66
CA PHE A 57 2.34 -9.64 -4.83
C PHE A 57 2.18 -8.86 -6.14
N PRO A 58 1.18 -9.19 -6.98
CA PRO A 58 0.76 -8.32 -8.06
C PRO A 58 0.39 -6.93 -7.51
N PHE A 59 0.75 -5.85 -8.20
CA PHE A 59 0.33 -4.49 -7.88
C PHE A 59 -0.53 -3.93 -9.01
N VAL A 60 -1.76 -3.53 -8.70
CA VAL A 60 -2.68 -2.93 -9.68
C VAL A 60 -2.57 -1.41 -9.56
N CYS A 61 -2.13 -0.76 -10.64
CA CYS A 61 -2.01 0.69 -10.67
C CYS A 61 -3.40 1.34 -10.83
N GLY A 62 -3.74 2.28 -9.95
CA GLY A 62 -4.95 3.09 -10.08
C GLY A 62 -4.88 4.03 -11.30
N ALA A 63 -6.00 4.16 -12.02
CA ALA A 63 -6.18 5.16 -13.07
C ALA A 63 -6.93 6.41 -12.53
N VAL A 64 -6.89 7.52 -13.28
CA VAL A 64 -7.70 8.71 -12.94
C VAL A 64 -9.18 8.36 -13.07
N LYS A 65 -9.97 8.67 -12.03
CA LYS A 65 -11.43 8.50 -12.05
C LYS A 65 -12.04 9.12 -13.30
N GLY A 66 -12.86 8.36 -14.02
CA GLY A 66 -13.52 8.81 -15.25
C GLY A 66 -12.64 8.84 -16.51
N SER A 67 -11.39 8.37 -16.43
CA SER A 67 -10.58 8.13 -17.63
C SER A 67 -11.02 6.85 -18.35
N VAL A 68 -10.72 6.76 -19.66
CA VAL A 68 -10.96 5.53 -20.45
C VAL A 68 -10.33 4.30 -19.78
N TYR A 69 -9.18 4.49 -19.13
CA TYR A 69 -8.47 3.44 -18.40
C TYR A 69 -9.15 3.02 -17.10
N ASP A 70 -9.84 3.94 -16.42
CA ASP A 70 -10.65 3.64 -15.21
C ASP A 70 -11.89 2.82 -15.57
N SER A 71 -12.61 3.22 -16.64
CA SER A 71 -13.76 2.45 -17.16
C SER A 71 -13.35 1.05 -17.64
N THR A 72 -12.18 0.93 -18.28
CA THR A 72 -11.63 -0.37 -18.72
C THR A 72 -11.20 -1.24 -17.54
N ALA A 73 -10.58 -0.65 -16.52
CA ALA A 73 -10.17 -1.36 -15.30
C ALA A 73 -11.38 -1.86 -14.49
N GLN A 74 -12.48 -1.11 -14.44
CA GLN A 74 -13.74 -1.54 -13.80
C GLN A 74 -14.47 -2.63 -14.60
N SER A 75 -14.34 -2.65 -15.93
CA SER A 75 -14.99 -3.64 -16.80
C SER A 75 -14.21 -4.96 -16.90
N ALA A 76 -12.90 -4.92 -16.71
CA ALA A 76 -12.07 -6.11 -16.63
C ALA A 76 -12.31 -6.81 -15.28
N ARG A 77 -12.96 -7.98 -15.30
CA ARG A 77 -13.33 -8.78 -14.11
C ARG A 77 -12.16 -9.12 -13.15
N HIS A 78 -10.92 -8.82 -13.52
CA HIS A 78 -9.74 -8.86 -12.68
C HIS A 78 -8.79 -7.74 -13.13
N GLY A 79 -8.76 -6.61 -12.43
CA GLY A 79 -7.94 -5.42 -12.76
C GLY A 79 -6.60 -5.80 -13.39
N LEU A 80 -6.39 -5.41 -14.65
CA LEU A 80 -5.27 -5.91 -15.45
C LEU A 80 -3.95 -5.42 -14.86
N VAL A 81 -3.11 -6.35 -14.41
CA VAL A 81 -1.72 -6.05 -14.07
C VAL A 81 -0.95 -5.80 -15.36
N GLY A 82 -0.20 -4.69 -15.41
CA GLY A 82 0.54 -4.28 -16.61
C GLY A 82 1.22 -2.92 -16.45
N PRO A 83 1.72 -2.34 -17.56
CA PRO A 83 2.37 -1.04 -17.54
C PRO A 83 1.49 0.02 -16.88
N ALA A 84 2.09 0.90 -16.08
CA ALA A 84 1.33 1.90 -15.35
C ALA A 84 0.57 2.84 -16.30
N PRO A 85 -0.71 3.19 -16.04
CA PRO A 85 -1.49 4.04 -16.93
C PRO A 85 -0.91 5.46 -17.02
N SER A 86 -1.19 6.16 -18.13
CA SER A 86 -0.72 7.52 -18.41
C SER A 86 -1.12 8.56 -17.35
N GLY A 87 -2.17 8.28 -16.58
CA GLY A 87 -2.66 9.09 -15.47
C GLY A 87 -2.42 8.48 -14.08
N SER A 88 -1.34 7.71 -13.89
CA SER A 88 -1.04 7.10 -12.58
C SER A 88 -1.00 8.15 -11.47
N ARG A 89 -1.83 7.95 -10.45
CA ARG A 89 -1.95 8.84 -9.30
C ARG A 89 -0.85 8.58 -8.29
N TRP A 90 -0.60 9.57 -7.45
CA TRP A 90 0.20 9.35 -6.24
C TRP A 90 -0.57 8.45 -5.28
N THR A 91 0.11 7.40 -4.81
CA THR A 91 -0.45 6.37 -3.94
C THR A 91 0.28 6.36 -2.60
N CYS A 92 -0.50 6.38 -1.51
CA CYS A 92 -0.05 6.02 -0.18
C CYS A 92 -0.32 4.52 0.00
N LEU A 93 0.74 3.71 -0.02
CA LEU A 93 0.67 2.28 0.28
C LEU A 93 1.03 2.06 1.75
N MET A 94 0.15 1.38 2.48
CA MET A 94 0.38 0.90 3.84
C MET A 94 0.44 -0.63 3.82
N LEU A 95 1.60 -1.18 4.19
CA LEU A 95 1.83 -2.61 4.35
C LEU A 95 1.84 -2.95 5.84
N ASP A 96 0.88 -3.75 6.30
CA ASP A 96 0.91 -4.34 7.64
C ASP A 96 1.83 -5.57 7.63
N LEU A 97 3.10 -5.36 7.96
CA LEU A 97 4.14 -6.39 7.88
C LEU A 97 3.86 -7.56 8.82
N ARG A 98 3.23 -7.29 9.97
CA ARG A 98 2.82 -8.32 10.93
C ARG A 98 1.73 -9.20 10.34
N SER A 99 0.70 -8.59 9.77
CA SER A 99 -0.39 -9.35 9.13
C SER A 99 0.09 -10.10 7.90
N VAL A 100 0.95 -9.50 7.05
CA VAL A 100 1.55 -10.22 5.90
C VAL A 100 2.31 -11.47 6.36
N LEU A 101 3.20 -11.37 7.35
CA LEU A 101 3.95 -12.55 7.79
C LEU A 101 3.08 -13.60 8.47
N SER A 102 2.09 -13.16 9.25
CA SER A 102 1.17 -14.07 9.94
C SER A 102 0.27 -14.82 8.96
N VAL A 103 -0.35 -14.12 8.01
CA VAL A 103 -1.34 -14.69 7.08
C VAL A 103 -0.66 -15.62 6.07
N TYR A 104 0.45 -15.18 5.47
CA TYR A 104 1.01 -15.89 4.31
C TYR A 104 2.04 -16.95 4.68
N LEU A 105 2.70 -16.83 5.84
CA LEU A 105 3.82 -17.69 6.21
C LEU A 105 3.71 -18.29 7.62
N ASN A 106 2.66 -17.94 8.38
CA ASN A 106 2.51 -18.30 9.79
C ASN A 106 3.76 -17.95 10.62
N ARG A 107 4.29 -16.74 10.42
CA ARG A 107 5.47 -16.22 11.13
C ARG A 107 5.19 -14.90 11.81
N ARG A 108 6.00 -14.59 12.82
CA ARG A 108 5.96 -13.31 13.53
C ARG A 108 7.00 -12.36 12.97
N TYR A 109 6.54 -11.15 12.64
CA TYR A 109 7.39 -10.04 12.18
C TYR A 109 8.24 -9.50 13.33
N SER A 110 9.49 -9.14 13.03
CA SER A 110 10.42 -8.51 13.98
C SER A 110 10.82 -7.10 13.53
N HIS A 111 11.37 -6.95 12.32
CA HIS A 111 11.87 -5.66 11.84
C HIS A 111 12.07 -5.64 10.32
N VAL A 112 12.09 -4.44 9.73
CA VAL A 112 12.58 -4.23 8.36
C VAL A 112 14.10 -4.24 8.37
N ARG A 113 14.68 -5.09 7.50
CA ARG A 113 16.13 -5.21 7.32
C ARG A 113 16.66 -4.34 6.19
N SER A 114 15.97 -4.33 5.06
CA SER A 114 16.35 -3.49 3.92
C SER A 114 15.17 -3.22 3.01
N VAL A 115 15.23 -2.11 2.29
CA VAL A 115 14.29 -1.78 1.23
C VAL A 115 15.07 -1.51 -0.06
N LYS A 116 14.61 -2.09 -1.16
CA LYS A 116 15.11 -1.81 -2.50
C LYS A 116 13.97 -1.33 -3.37
N LEU A 117 14.11 -0.10 -3.85
CA LEU A 117 13.18 0.54 -4.77
C LEU A 117 13.83 0.48 -6.16
N CYS A 118 13.31 -0.36 -7.06
CA CYS A 118 13.85 -0.47 -8.41
C CYS A 118 13.40 0.70 -9.29
N ALA A 119 13.91 0.77 -10.52
CA ALA A 119 13.62 1.85 -11.46
C ALA A 119 12.13 2.02 -11.79
N ASN A 120 11.79 3.17 -12.37
CA ASN A 120 10.46 3.56 -12.86
C ASN A 120 9.40 3.88 -11.78
N LEU A 121 9.84 4.38 -10.64
CA LEU A 121 9.00 4.94 -9.59
C LEU A 121 9.42 6.36 -9.25
N MET A 122 8.46 7.26 -9.10
CA MET A 122 8.63 8.44 -8.28
C MET A 122 8.32 8.06 -6.83
N VAL A 123 9.21 8.39 -5.90
CA VAL A 123 9.03 8.11 -4.48
C VAL A 123 9.14 9.40 -3.71
N LYS A 124 8.14 9.70 -2.88
CA LYS A 124 8.12 10.90 -2.04
C LYS A 124 8.69 10.62 -0.67
N ASN A 125 8.27 9.53 -0.01
CA ASN A 125 8.74 9.18 1.33
C ASN A 125 8.48 7.69 1.63
N LEU A 126 9.23 7.14 2.58
CA LEU A 126 9.06 5.81 3.15
C LEU A 126 9.30 5.87 4.66
N VAL A 127 8.34 5.39 5.44
CA VAL A 127 8.43 5.38 6.91
C VAL A 127 7.85 4.11 7.50
N THR A 128 8.26 3.77 8.71
CA THR A 128 7.63 2.71 9.50
C THR A 128 6.90 3.32 10.70
N SER A 129 5.79 2.72 11.10
CA SER A 129 4.96 3.23 12.21
C SER A 129 4.19 2.10 12.87
N ASP A 130 3.98 2.19 14.19
CA ASP A 130 3.04 1.33 14.91
C ASP A 130 1.60 1.86 14.85
N LEU A 131 1.43 3.14 14.51
CA LEU A 131 0.14 3.79 14.30
C LEU A 131 -0.35 3.61 12.87
N VAL A 132 -1.67 3.51 12.73
CA VAL A 132 -2.39 3.54 11.46
C VAL A 132 -2.68 5.00 11.09
N PHE A 133 -1.97 5.54 10.12
CA PHE A 133 -2.26 6.86 9.57
C PHE A 133 -3.46 6.83 8.63
N ASN A 134 -4.43 7.71 8.87
CA ASN A 134 -5.56 7.92 7.97
C ASN A 134 -5.38 9.24 7.19
N PRO A 135 -5.24 9.20 5.85
CA PRO A 135 -5.07 10.39 5.03
C PRO A 135 -6.32 11.28 4.91
N GLU A 136 -7.50 10.75 5.25
CA GLU A 136 -8.76 11.52 5.24
C GLU A 136 -8.95 12.31 6.53
N VAL A 137 -8.25 11.94 7.60
CA VAL A 137 -8.33 12.64 8.89
C VAL A 137 -7.37 13.83 8.88
N THR A 138 -7.95 15.03 8.86
CA THR A 138 -7.16 16.27 9.00
C THR A 138 -6.71 16.47 10.45
N TYR A 139 -5.57 17.15 10.64
CA TYR A 139 -5.09 17.53 11.97
C TYR A 139 -6.09 18.34 12.78
N SER A 140 -6.82 19.25 12.11
CA SER A 140 -7.87 20.06 12.75
C SER A 140 -9.02 19.19 13.24
N ALA A 141 -9.46 18.22 12.43
CA ALA A 141 -10.49 17.26 12.84
C ALA A 141 -10.01 16.39 14.01
N ALA A 142 -8.78 15.84 13.95
CA ALA A 142 -8.21 15.04 15.03
C ALA A 142 -8.08 15.81 16.37
N ARG A 143 -7.72 17.10 16.29
CA ARG A 143 -7.62 17.96 17.49
C ARG A 143 -8.99 18.29 18.09
N GLN A 144 -10.03 18.40 17.26
CA GLN A 144 -11.39 18.69 17.69
C GLN A 144 -12.08 17.46 18.30
N THR A 145 -11.83 16.26 17.78
CA THR A 145 -12.56 15.07 18.20
C THR A 145 -12.04 14.44 19.49
N LYS A 146 -10.82 14.73 19.97
CA LYS A 146 -10.15 14.16 21.17
C LYS A 146 -10.08 12.62 21.28
N THR A 147 -10.83 11.89 20.46
CA THR A 147 -10.93 10.43 20.41
C THR A 147 -10.88 10.01 18.95
N LEU A 148 -9.67 9.79 18.44
CA LEU A 148 -9.50 8.85 17.35
C LEU A 148 -9.54 7.43 17.96
N PRO A 149 -10.03 6.42 17.23
CA PRO A 149 -9.92 5.03 17.68
C PRO A 149 -8.47 4.70 18.04
N ASP A 150 -8.27 3.85 19.05
CA ASP A 150 -6.93 3.47 19.53
C ASP A 150 -6.04 3.02 18.36
N GLY A 151 -4.87 3.65 18.26
CA GLY A 151 -3.88 3.35 17.22
C GLY A 151 -4.10 4.05 15.87
N VAL A 152 -5.13 4.89 15.71
CA VAL A 152 -5.32 5.71 14.49
C VAL A 152 -4.80 7.13 14.69
N ALA A 153 -4.04 7.65 13.73
CA ALA A 153 -3.49 9.00 13.76
C ALA A 153 -3.69 9.74 12.42
N PRO A 154 -3.74 11.09 12.42
CA PRO A 154 -3.69 11.85 11.17
C PRO A 154 -2.33 11.65 10.47
N MET A 155 -2.32 11.78 9.14
CA MET A 155 -1.07 11.70 8.38
C MET A 155 -0.06 12.78 8.81
N PRO A 156 1.20 12.40 9.12
CA PRO A 156 2.29 13.34 9.40
C PRO A 156 2.42 14.41 8.31
N ARG A 157 2.79 15.65 8.66
CA ARG A 157 2.91 16.74 7.68
C ARG A 157 3.92 16.40 6.57
N GLU A 158 5.04 15.79 6.96
CA GLU A 158 6.12 15.34 6.08
C GLU A 158 5.68 14.19 5.15
N PHE A 159 4.59 13.52 5.51
CA PHE A 159 4.01 12.38 4.81
C PHE A 159 2.70 12.74 4.09
N SER A 160 2.16 13.94 4.32
CA SER A 160 0.89 14.40 3.75
C SER A 160 1.03 14.78 2.26
N PHE A 161 0.00 14.49 1.47
CA PHE A 161 -0.15 15.05 0.13
C PHE A 161 -0.95 16.35 0.20
N PRO A 162 -0.58 17.37 -0.60
CA PRO A 162 -1.32 18.64 -0.62
C PRO A 162 -2.72 18.42 -1.22
N VAL A 163 -3.74 18.98 -0.57
CA VAL A 163 -5.12 18.98 -1.07
C VAL A 163 -5.54 20.43 -1.27
N PRO A 164 -5.83 20.88 -2.51
CA PRO A 164 -6.34 22.21 -2.76
C PRO A 164 -7.66 22.48 -2.03
N LYS A 165 -7.95 23.75 -1.76
CA LYS A 165 -9.19 24.14 -1.09
C LYS A 165 -10.40 23.72 -1.93
N GLY A 166 -11.32 23.00 -1.32
CA GLY A 166 -12.55 22.52 -1.96
C GLY A 166 -12.43 21.13 -2.59
N GLU A 167 -11.22 20.57 -2.72
CA GLU A 167 -10.99 19.22 -3.22
C GLU A 167 -11.00 18.18 -2.10
N LYS A 168 -11.29 16.92 -2.46
CA LYS A 168 -11.20 15.78 -1.52
C LYS A 168 -9.96 14.96 -1.79
N TRP A 169 -9.30 14.49 -0.72
CA TRP A 169 -8.07 13.71 -0.83
C TRP A 169 -8.24 12.46 -1.71
N GLN A 170 -9.35 11.72 -1.54
CA GLN A 170 -9.69 10.50 -2.30
C GLN A 170 -9.93 10.73 -3.80
N ASP A 171 -10.13 11.98 -4.21
CA ASP A 171 -10.32 12.38 -5.60
C ASP A 171 -9.02 12.81 -6.27
N LEU A 172 -7.94 12.96 -5.50
CA LEU A 172 -6.59 13.28 -6.00
C LEU A 172 -5.57 12.14 -5.84
N TYR A 173 -5.67 11.37 -4.76
CA TYR A 173 -4.71 10.34 -4.37
C TYR A 173 -5.37 8.97 -4.18
N ASP A 174 -4.54 7.93 -4.05
CA ASP A 174 -4.99 6.59 -3.69
C ASP A 174 -4.39 6.16 -2.35
N TYR A 175 -5.22 5.53 -1.52
CA TYR A 175 -4.79 4.89 -0.28
C TYR A 175 -5.01 3.38 -0.40
N ILE A 176 -3.91 2.62 -0.36
CA ILE A 176 -3.94 1.16 -0.42
C ILE A 176 -3.48 0.63 0.93
N ARG A 177 -4.31 -0.21 1.54
CA ARG A 177 -3.99 -0.95 2.77
C ARG A 177 -3.84 -2.42 2.41
N PHE A 178 -2.71 -3.01 2.77
CA PHE A 178 -2.40 -4.39 2.43
C PHE A 178 -1.81 -5.16 3.62
N PRO A 179 -2.35 -6.35 3.98
CA PRO A 179 -3.52 -7.00 3.38
C PRO A 179 -4.80 -6.18 3.58
N SER A 180 -5.83 -6.42 2.76
CA SER A 180 -7.11 -5.73 2.92
C SER A 180 -7.89 -6.31 4.12
N GLU A 181 -8.68 -5.48 4.81
CA GLU A 181 -9.51 -5.92 5.95
C GLU A 181 -10.62 -6.91 5.53
N SER A 182 -10.99 -6.93 4.24
CA SER A 182 -11.99 -7.84 3.69
C SER A 182 -11.39 -9.24 3.53
N SER A 183 -11.84 -10.15 4.38
CA SER A 183 -11.39 -11.53 4.57
C SER A 183 -11.57 -12.51 3.38
N LYS A 184 -11.51 -12.07 2.12
CA LYS A 184 -11.68 -12.96 0.97
C LYS A 184 -10.34 -13.47 0.42
N LEU A 185 -9.77 -14.45 1.12
CA LEU A 185 -8.69 -15.35 0.68
C LEU A 185 -7.32 -14.69 0.36
N PRO A 186 -6.20 -15.41 0.53
CA PRO A 186 -4.85 -14.85 0.45
C PRO A 186 -4.33 -14.68 -1.00
N TYR A 187 -5.17 -14.27 -1.96
CA TYR A 187 -4.76 -14.06 -3.36
C TYR A 187 -4.85 -12.60 -3.81
N ASP A 188 -4.90 -11.66 -2.87
CA ASP A 188 -5.10 -10.26 -3.20
C ASP A 188 -3.85 -9.63 -3.82
N SER A 189 -4.01 -9.17 -5.06
CA SER A 189 -3.18 -8.09 -5.58
C SER A 189 -3.20 -6.91 -4.61
N ILE A 190 -2.09 -6.17 -4.54
CA ILE A 190 -2.05 -4.86 -3.87
C ILE A 190 -2.86 -3.88 -4.72
N GLN A 191 -4.06 -3.57 -4.26
CA GLN A 191 -5.01 -2.69 -4.91
C GLN A 191 -5.87 -1.94 -3.88
N LYS A 192 -6.57 -0.89 -4.32
CA LYS A 192 -7.50 -0.14 -3.47
C LYS A 192 -8.62 -1.08 -3.01
N GLY A 193 -8.98 -1.05 -1.72
CA GLY A 193 -10.09 -1.86 -1.21
C GLY A 193 -11.40 -1.48 -1.91
N GLU A 194 -12.22 -2.47 -2.25
CA GLU A 194 -13.58 -2.21 -2.70
C GLU A 194 -14.33 -1.46 -1.60
N ALA A 195 -14.78 -0.24 -1.87
CA ALA A 195 -15.79 0.36 -1.02
C ALA A 195 -17.02 -0.52 -1.16
N SER A 196 -17.44 -1.14 -0.05
CA SER A 196 -18.68 -1.91 0.01
C SER A 196 -19.77 -1.11 -0.69
N ALA A 197 -20.34 -1.67 -1.76
CA ALA A 197 -21.50 -1.10 -2.41
C ALA A 197 -22.54 -0.84 -1.32
N ALA A 198 -22.91 0.42 -1.13
CA ALA A 198 -24.00 0.77 -0.26
C ALA A 198 -25.24 0.05 -0.79
N THR A 199 -25.73 -0.94 -0.05
CA THR A 199 -27.05 -1.52 -0.28
C THR A 199 -28.06 -0.41 -0.04
N THR A 200 -28.50 0.26 -1.10
CA THR A 200 -29.74 1.03 -1.09
C THR A 200 -30.87 0.04 -0.93
N GLY A 201 -31.48 0.04 0.26
CA GLY A 201 -32.82 -0.48 0.47
C GLY A 201 -33.88 0.47 -0.08
#